data_AF-A0A097ITW2-F1
#
_entry.id   AF-A0A097ITW2-F1
#
_cell.length_a   1.000
_cell.length_b   1.000
_cell.length_c   1.000
_cell.angle_alpha   90.00
_cell.angle_beta   90.00
_cell.angle_gamma   90.00
#
_symmetry.space_group_name_H-M   'P 1'
#
loop_
_entity.id
_entity.type
_entity.pdbx_description
1 polymer ?
#
loop_
_entity_poly.entity_id
_entity_poly.type
_entity_poly.pdbx_seq_one_letter_code
_entity_poly.pdbx_strand_id
1 'polypeptide(L)'
;MKNYYILKNLCKKIYLAGAGNFWYEEGEIGNDKSLKYVVLSTIMFFIYVLMTILEIIAVMFSDLPEDEKSDSVSFALSHTIVMIKMFSVMANRKLVKELNYKIVKICEAYEDEKRLAENYKVMKINVYAYVSAVYGSCACFVFEGIRKMQTGSHFITVVTYWPFFEDDSLPAVLFRFFTTWVLCVLMVPMIAIDSFVMVTLIMYKYKFITLRLYLENLREEFDKNNYAANEESAAKKLQSGLIEGIVMHRDLIRLSNDIDRSFGTVMALQVCLSSGSAVSLLLQIALSKDLTFVAGMKIIFFVIALFFLLALFLCNAGEITYQASLLSDSIFYCGWHACPMGRDLRRLVLMACASAQRPLVMKAFKMLQLTYGTFLTVVRSTYSVFALFYAQNE
;
A
#
# COMPACT_ATOMS: atom_id res chain seq x y z
N MET A 1 -20.35 8.31 10.35
CA MET A 1 -19.69 7.65 9.16
C MET A 1 -19.12 6.33 9.66
N LYS A 2 -19.24 5.19 8.96
CA LYS A 2 -18.73 3.88 9.43
C LYS A 2 -17.62 3.33 8.52
N ASN A 3 -16.69 2.55 9.08
CA ASN A 3 -15.64 1.84 8.32
C ASN A 3 -16.22 1.00 7.17
N TYR A 4 -17.41 0.44 7.37
CA TYR A 4 -18.24 -0.21 6.34
C TYR A 4 -18.36 0.63 5.06
N TYR A 5 -18.82 1.89 5.17
CA TYR A 5 -19.07 2.74 4.00
C TYR A 5 -17.77 3.16 3.30
N ILE A 6 -16.70 3.39 4.07
CA ILE A 6 -15.39 3.75 3.53
C ILE A 6 -14.87 2.61 2.66
N LEU A 7 -14.84 1.39 3.21
CA LEU A 7 -14.31 0.21 2.53
C LEU A 7 -15.20 -0.22 1.36
N LYS A 8 -16.52 -0.17 1.51
CA LYS A 8 -17.48 -0.45 0.42
C LYS A 8 -17.29 0.51 -0.75
N ASN A 9 -17.15 1.80 -0.49
CA ASN A 9 -16.90 2.80 -1.53
C ASN A 9 -15.54 2.58 -2.21
N LEU A 10 -14.52 2.19 -1.46
CA LEU A 10 -13.22 1.83 -2.01
C LEU A 10 -13.32 0.60 -2.92
N CYS A 11 -13.94 -0.49 -2.47
CA CYS A 11 -14.16 -1.68 -3.28
C CYS A 11 -14.99 -1.38 -4.54
N LYS A 12 -15.95 -0.45 -4.47
CA LYS A 12 -16.72 -0.01 -5.64
C LYS A 12 -15.83 0.70 -6.67
N LYS A 13 -14.93 1.57 -6.23
CA LYS A 13 -13.96 2.22 -7.12
C LYS A 13 -12.98 1.22 -7.74
N ILE A 14 -12.51 0.25 -6.95
CA ILE A 14 -11.61 -0.82 -7.42
C ILE A 14 -12.31 -1.72 -8.46
N TYR A 15 -13.59 -2.02 -8.25
CA TYR A 15 -14.41 -2.74 -9.23
C TYR A 15 -14.52 -1.95 -10.54
N LEU A 16 -14.81 -0.64 -10.48
CA LEU A 16 -14.86 0.21 -11.67
C LEU A 16 -13.51 0.35 -12.38
N ALA A 17 -12.41 0.27 -11.64
CA ALA A 17 -11.05 0.23 -12.18
C ALA A 17 -10.69 -1.11 -12.86
N GLY A 18 -11.57 -2.11 -12.82
CA GLY A 18 -11.37 -3.40 -13.50
C GLY A 18 -10.60 -4.45 -12.70
N ALA A 19 -10.23 -4.18 -11.44
CA ALA A 19 -9.46 -5.12 -10.62
C ALA A 19 -10.31 -6.21 -9.93
N GLY A 20 -11.64 -6.04 -9.90
CA GLY A 20 -12.59 -7.03 -9.40
C GLY A 20 -13.39 -6.61 -8.17
N ASN A 21 -14.47 -7.32 -7.90
CA ASN A 21 -15.26 -7.20 -6.68
C ASN A 21 -14.58 -7.91 -5.49
N PHE A 22 -14.05 -7.10 -4.58
CA PHE A 22 -13.45 -7.54 -3.31
C PHE A 22 -14.40 -7.35 -2.11
N TRP A 23 -15.65 -6.99 -2.33
CA TRP A 23 -16.65 -6.87 -1.26
C TRP A 23 -17.23 -8.23 -0.87
N TYR A 24 -17.48 -8.39 0.43
CA TYR A 24 -17.91 -9.67 1.01
C TYR A 24 -19.41 -9.91 0.87
N GLU A 25 -20.23 -8.87 0.77
CA GLU A 25 -21.68 -9.01 0.50
C GLU A 25 -21.90 -9.22 -0.99
N GLU A 26 -22.58 -10.32 -1.33
CA GLU A 26 -22.91 -10.64 -2.72
C GLU A 26 -24.00 -9.68 -3.25
N GLY A 27 -23.88 -9.25 -4.50
CA GLY A 27 -24.88 -8.40 -5.17
C GLY A 27 -24.81 -6.89 -4.87
N GLU A 28 -24.06 -6.46 -3.85
CA GLU A 28 -24.06 -5.05 -3.39
C GLU A 28 -23.22 -4.06 -4.24
N ILE A 29 -22.12 -4.54 -4.86
CA ILE A 29 -21.24 -3.68 -5.68
C ILE A 29 -21.41 -3.98 -7.18
N GLY A 30 -21.23 -5.24 -7.54
CA GLY A 30 -21.21 -5.68 -8.92
C GLY A 30 -20.93 -7.17 -9.03
N ASN A 31 -21.32 -7.76 -10.15
CA ASN A 31 -21.11 -9.17 -10.42
C ASN A 31 -19.89 -9.34 -11.32
N ASP A 32 -18.81 -9.91 -10.78
CA ASP A 32 -17.61 -10.25 -11.56
C ASP A 32 -17.90 -11.26 -12.69
N LYS A 33 -18.97 -12.04 -12.56
CA LYS A 33 -19.41 -13.02 -13.57
C LYS A 33 -20.30 -12.40 -14.65
N SER A 34 -20.62 -11.12 -14.54
CA SER A 34 -21.39 -10.43 -15.58
C SER A 34 -20.60 -10.43 -16.89
N LEU A 35 -21.22 -10.85 -17.99
CA LEU A 35 -20.58 -10.91 -19.31
C LEU A 35 -19.90 -9.57 -19.67
N LYS A 36 -20.56 -8.44 -19.40
CA LYS A 36 -20.00 -7.10 -19.66
C LYS A 36 -18.70 -6.85 -18.90
N TYR A 37 -18.67 -7.24 -17.62
CA TYR A 37 -17.50 -7.04 -16.77
C TYR A 37 -16.36 -7.98 -17.16
N VAL A 38 -16.66 -9.24 -17.45
CA VAL A 38 -15.67 -10.22 -17.92
C VAL A 38 -15.04 -9.74 -19.21
N VAL A 39 -15.83 -9.33 -20.20
CA VAL A 39 -15.30 -8.81 -21.48
C VAL A 39 -14.41 -7.59 -21.26
N LEU A 40 -14.86 -6.60 -20.48
CA LEU A 40 -14.06 -5.41 -20.18
C LEU A 40 -12.75 -5.77 -19.46
N SER A 41 -12.81 -6.59 -18.41
CA SER A 41 -11.65 -6.99 -17.63
C SER A 41 -10.66 -7.82 -18.46
N THR A 42 -11.14 -8.70 -19.34
CA THR A 42 -10.32 -9.49 -20.25
C THR A 42 -9.62 -8.60 -21.28
N ILE A 43 -10.32 -7.63 -21.87
CA ILE A 43 -9.72 -6.68 -22.81
C ILE A 43 -8.62 -5.85 -22.12
N MET A 44 -8.91 -5.31 -20.94
CA MET A 44 -7.94 -4.51 -20.18
C MET A 44 -6.70 -5.33 -19.81
N PHE A 45 -6.89 -6.57 -19.33
CA PHE A 45 -5.78 -7.46 -18.99
C PHE A 45 -4.97 -7.87 -20.24
N PHE A 46 -5.65 -8.12 -21.36
CA PHE A 46 -5.00 -8.44 -22.63
C PHE A 46 -4.12 -7.28 -23.12
N ILE A 47 -4.64 -6.05 -23.11
CA ILE A 47 -3.86 -4.85 -23.46
C ILE A 47 -2.65 -4.73 -22.54
N TYR A 48 -2.81 -4.98 -21.24
CA TYR A 48 -1.71 -4.85 -20.30
C TYR A 48 -0.61 -5.90 -20.50
N VAL A 49 -1.00 -7.16 -20.71
CA VAL A 49 -0.08 -8.26 -21.03
C VAL A 49 0.65 -7.96 -22.34
N LEU A 50 -0.08 -7.56 -23.39
CA LEU A 50 0.50 -7.24 -24.68
C LEU A 50 1.52 -6.10 -24.57
N MET A 51 1.17 -5.04 -23.86
CA MET A 51 2.07 -3.90 -23.64
C MET A 51 3.35 -4.33 -22.90
N THR A 52 3.20 -5.08 -21.81
CA THR A 52 4.34 -5.56 -21.02
C THR A 52 5.25 -6.48 -21.86
N ILE A 53 4.66 -7.35 -22.70
CA ILE A 53 5.44 -8.19 -23.61
C ILE A 53 6.20 -7.34 -24.64
N LEU A 54 5.57 -6.32 -25.22
CA LEU A 54 6.24 -5.42 -26.16
C LEU A 54 7.40 -4.66 -25.52
N GLU A 55 7.28 -4.25 -24.26
CA GLU A 55 8.37 -3.64 -23.49
C GLU A 55 9.52 -4.64 -23.24
N ILE A 56 9.21 -5.87 -22.80
CA ILE A 56 10.23 -6.90 -22.57
C ILE A 56 10.98 -7.24 -23.86
N ILE A 57 10.26 -7.37 -24.99
CA ILE A 57 10.88 -7.62 -26.29
C ILE A 57 11.74 -6.42 -26.69
N ALA A 58 11.31 -5.18 -26.43
CA ALA A 58 12.11 -3.99 -26.70
C ALA A 58 13.44 -4.03 -25.95
N VAL A 59 13.42 -4.37 -24.66
CA VAL A 59 14.63 -4.51 -23.85
C VAL A 59 15.59 -5.56 -24.41
N MET A 60 15.07 -6.67 -24.93
CA MET A 60 15.88 -7.79 -25.40
C MET A 60 16.43 -7.63 -26.82
N PHE A 61 15.66 -7.00 -27.72
CA PHE A 61 15.91 -7.07 -29.17
C PHE A 61 16.01 -5.71 -29.87
N SER A 62 15.64 -4.60 -29.22
CA SER A 62 15.73 -3.29 -29.86
C SER A 62 17.11 -2.66 -29.62
N ASP A 63 17.69 -2.10 -30.68
CA ASP A 63 18.87 -1.24 -30.58
C ASP A 63 18.39 0.19 -30.27
N LEU A 64 18.64 0.65 -29.05
CA LEU A 64 18.07 1.87 -28.48
C LEU A 64 19.19 2.76 -27.92
N PRO A 65 19.03 4.08 -28.00
CA PRO A 65 19.86 5.02 -27.25
C PRO A 65 19.88 4.68 -25.75
N GLU A 66 21.00 4.99 -25.06
CA GLU A 66 21.21 4.59 -23.66
C GLU A 66 20.11 5.08 -22.71
N ASP A 67 19.57 6.29 -22.94
CA ASP A 67 18.50 6.89 -22.14
C ASP A 67 17.17 6.13 -22.31
N GLU A 68 16.80 5.80 -23.55
CA GLU A 68 15.59 5.05 -23.88
C GLU A 68 15.69 3.59 -23.44
N LYS A 69 16.88 2.99 -23.54
CA LYS A 69 17.12 1.63 -23.06
C LYS A 69 16.92 1.52 -21.54
N SER A 70 17.42 2.49 -20.78
CA SER A 70 17.23 2.52 -19.32
C SER A 70 15.76 2.71 -18.91
N ASP A 71 15.06 3.64 -19.59
CA ASP A 71 13.63 3.84 -19.38
C ASP A 71 12.84 2.55 -19.71
N SER A 72 13.18 1.89 -20.82
CA SER A 72 12.58 0.62 -21.26
C SER A 72 12.76 -0.50 -20.22
N VAL A 73 13.97 -0.70 -19.70
CA VAL A 73 14.26 -1.68 -18.64
C VAL A 73 13.44 -1.37 -17.38
N SER A 74 13.38 -0.10 -16.99
CA SER A 74 12.65 0.34 -15.81
C SER A 74 11.14 0.10 -15.93
N PHE A 75 10.54 0.41 -17.08
CA PHE A 75 9.12 0.18 -17.34
C PHE A 75 8.79 -1.31 -17.44
N ALA A 76 9.55 -2.09 -18.21
CA ALA A 76 9.34 -3.52 -18.39
C ALA A 76 9.35 -4.26 -17.03
N LEU A 77 10.34 -3.95 -16.18
CA LEU A 77 10.42 -4.52 -14.83
C LEU A 77 9.24 -4.07 -13.97
N SER A 78 8.91 -2.77 -13.99
CA SER A 78 7.85 -2.19 -13.17
C SER A 78 6.48 -2.76 -13.51
N HIS A 79 6.11 -2.80 -14.78
CA HIS A 79 4.83 -3.33 -15.25
C HIS A 79 4.72 -4.83 -15.02
N THR A 80 5.80 -5.58 -15.19
CA THR A 80 5.84 -7.01 -14.81
C THR A 80 5.53 -7.20 -13.33
N ILE A 81 6.14 -6.40 -12.44
CA ILE A 81 5.87 -6.49 -11.01
C ILE A 81 4.42 -6.11 -10.68
N VAL A 82 3.88 -5.06 -11.29
CA VAL A 82 2.48 -4.65 -11.11
C VAL A 82 1.53 -5.77 -11.55
N MET A 83 1.81 -6.44 -12.67
CA MET A 83 1.04 -7.60 -13.12
C MET A 83 1.04 -8.73 -12.10
N ILE A 84 2.19 -9.04 -11.50
CA ILE A 84 2.29 -10.06 -10.44
C ILE A 84 1.47 -9.63 -9.21
N LYS A 85 1.50 -8.35 -8.83
CA LYS A 85 0.66 -7.82 -7.73
C LYS A 85 -0.83 -8.02 -8.03
N MET A 86 -1.28 -7.65 -9.24
CA MET A 86 -2.66 -7.80 -9.66
C MET A 86 -3.12 -9.26 -9.57
N PHE A 87 -2.33 -10.16 -10.16
CA PHE A 87 -2.64 -11.58 -10.12
C PHE A 87 -2.68 -12.13 -8.69
N SER A 88 -1.74 -11.71 -7.83
CA SER A 88 -1.69 -12.14 -6.42
C SER A 88 -2.97 -11.79 -5.66
N VAL A 89 -3.48 -10.55 -5.80
CA VAL A 89 -4.71 -10.12 -5.12
C VAL A 89 -5.93 -10.83 -5.72
N MET A 90 -5.98 -11.00 -7.03
CA MET A 90 -7.07 -11.71 -7.71
C MET A 90 -7.13 -13.19 -7.30
N ALA A 91 -5.99 -13.87 -7.19
CA ALA A 91 -5.90 -15.25 -6.73
C ALA A 91 -6.36 -15.40 -5.27
N ASN A 92 -6.07 -14.41 -4.43
CA ASN A 92 -6.45 -14.38 -3.02
C ASN A 92 -7.81 -13.72 -2.75
N ARG A 93 -8.66 -13.53 -3.77
CA ARG A 93 -9.93 -12.78 -3.66
C ARG A 93 -10.83 -13.23 -2.49
N LYS A 94 -10.93 -14.53 -2.22
CA LYS A 94 -11.73 -15.06 -1.09
C LYS A 94 -11.19 -14.56 0.24
N LEU A 95 -9.87 -14.63 0.43
CA LEU A 95 -9.20 -14.14 1.64
C LEU A 95 -9.38 -12.64 1.80
N VAL A 96 -9.28 -11.88 0.69
CA VAL A 96 -9.48 -10.43 0.69
C VAL A 96 -10.91 -10.05 1.10
N LYS A 97 -11.92 -10.80 0.62
CA LYS A 97 -13.32 -10.59 1.05
C LYS A 97 -13.50 -10.85 2.55
N GLU A 98 -12.94 -11.96 3.04
CA GLU A 98 -12.98 -12.31 4.46
C GLU A 98 -12.26 -11.25 5.32
N LEU A 99 -11.10 -10.77 4.86
CA LEU A 99 -10.34 -9.69 5.48
C LEU A 99 -11.18 -8.41 5.59
N ASN A 100 -11.87 -8.02 4.51
CA ASN A 100 -12.75 -6.85 4.50
C ASN A 100 -13.88 -6.97 5.53
N TYR A 101 -14.50 -8.13 5.63
CA TYR A 101 -15.53 -8.39 6.65
C TYR A 101 -14.95 -8.24 8.07
N LYS A 102 -13.79 -8.86 8.35
CA LYS A 102 -13.14 -8.79 9.67
C LYS A 102 -12.74 -7.36 10.03
N ILE A 103 -12.18 -6.59 9.10
CA ILE A 103 -11.82 -5.17 9.30
C ILE A 103 -13.05 -4.33 9.66
N VAL A 104 -14.20 -4.58 9.03
CA VAL A 104 -15.43 -3.84 9.36
C VAL A 104 -15.92 -4.22 10.75
N LYS A 105 -15.96 -5.52 11.08
CA LYS A 105 -16.60 -6.04 12.29
C LYS A 105 -15.80 -5.83 13.58
N ILE A 106 -14.48 -6.02 13.54
CA ILE A 106 -13.65 -5.96 14.76
C ILE A 106 -13.68 -4.54 15.33
N CYS A 107 -13.96 -4.38 16.62
CA CYS A 107 -14.11 -3.08 17.30
C CYS A 107 -15.24 -2.16 16.78
N GLU A 108 -16.18 -2.62 15.93
CA GLU A 108 -17.21 -1.75 15.32
C GLU A 108 -18.01 -0.97 16.36
N ALA A 109 -18.38 -1.60 17.48
CA ALA A 109 -19.20 -1.00 18.53
C ALA A 109 -18.52 0.17 19.25
N TYR A 110 -17.18 0.26 19.16
CA TYR A 110 -16.37 1.23 19.90
C TYR A 110 -15.76 2.31 19.00
N GLU A 111 -16.19 2.38 17.74
CA GLU A 111 -15.74 3.40 16.80
C GLU A 111 -16.38 4.76 17.12
N ASP A 112 -15.56 5.74 17.52
CA ASP A 112 -15.98 7.13 17.64
C ASP A 112 -16.11 7.77 16.25
N GLU A 113 -17.27 8.35 15.96
CA GLU A 113 -17.56 9.03 14.69
C GLU A 113 -16.59 10.17 14.37
N LYS A 114 -16.18 10.97 15.37
CA LYS A 114 -15.26 12.09 15.16
C LYS A 114 -13.90 11.58 14.71
N ARG A 115 -13.38 10.58 15.41
CA ARG A 115 -12.09 9.95 15.07
C ARG A 115 -12.16 9.25 13.73
N LEU A 116 -13.27 8.59 13.43
CA LEU A 116 -13.43 7.94 12.15
C LEU A 116 -13.44 8.94 10.98
N ALA A 117 -13.97 10.15 11.17
CA ALA A 117 -13.86 11.23 10.20
C ALA A 117 -12.40 11.70 10.00
N GLU A 118 -11.63 11.82 11.08
CA GLU A 118 -10.18 12.13 11.00
C GLU A 118 -9.40 11.02 10.29
N ASN A 119 -9.68 9.76 10.62
CA ASN A 119 -9.07 8.59 10.01
C ASN A 119 -9.35 8.57 8.51
N TYR A 120 -10.59 8.86 8.11
CA TYR A 120 -10.97 8.96 6.71
C TYR A 120 -10.24 10.10 5.99
N LYS A 121 -10.03 11.24 6.66
CA LYS A 121 -9.22 12.35 6.12
C LYS A 121 -7.78 11.90 5.87
N VAL A 122 -7.16 11.19 6.82
CA VAL A 122 -5.80 10.64 6.66
C VAL A 122 -5.74 9.65 5.49
N MET A 123 -6.71 8.73 5.38
CA MET A 123 -6.80 7.80 4.24
C MET A 123 -6.90 8.55 2.91
N LYS A 124 -7.79 9.55 2.82
CA LYS A 124 -7.92 10.38 1.62
C LYS A 124 -6.62 11.08 1.25
N ILE A 125 -5.95 11.72 2.22
CA ILE A 125 -4.69 12.42 1.98
C ILE A 125 -3.64 11.45 1.42
N ASN A 126 -3.49 10.25 2.03
CA ASN A 126 -2.52 9.26 1.56
C ASN A 126 -2.87 8.75 0.14
N VAL A 127 -4.14 8.49 -0.16
CA VAL A 127 -4.57 8.08 -1.50
C VAL A 127 -4.34 9.19 -2.53
N TYR A 128 -4.72 10.45 -2.23
CA TYR A 128 -4.47 11.57 -3.13
C TYR A 128 -2.97 11.80 -3.35
N ALA A 129 -2.16 11.68 -2.30
CA ALA A 129 -0.71 11.81 -2.41
C ALA A 129 -0.09 10.68 -3.26
N TYR A 130 -0.58 9.45 -3.11
CA TYR A 130 -0.17 8.31 -3.93
C TYR A 130 -0.53 8.55 -5.41
N VAL A 131 -1.79 8.93 -5.69
CA VAL A 131 -2.27 9.25 -7.04
C VAL A 131 -1.47 10.38 -7.66
N SER A 132 -1.21 11.46 -6.90
CA SER A 132 -0.43 12.60 -7.40
C SER A 132 1.01 12.25 -7.69
N ALA A 133 1.64 11.37 -6.90
CA ALA A 133 3.00 10.93 -7.15
C ALA A 133 3.07 10.09 -8.44
N VAL A 134 2.16 9.13 -8.64
CA VAL A 134 2.14 8.27 -9.83
C VAL A 134 1.85 9.07 -11.10
N TYR A 135 0.77 9.87 -11.12
CA TYR A 135 0.44 10.67 -12.31
C TYR A 135 1.39 11.85 -12.50
N GLY A 136 1.97 12.40 -11.43
CA GLY A 136 3.03 13.39 -11.52
C GLY A 136 4.27 12.84 -12.21
N SER A 137 4.70 11.62 -11.87
CA SER A 137 5.78 10.94 -12.58
C SER A 137 5.43 10.66 -14.04
N CYS A 138 4.21 10.18 -14.32
CA CYS A 138 3.74 9.96 -15.69
C CYS A 138 3.76 11.26 -16.53
N ALA A 139 3.33 12.38 -15.94
CA ALA A 139 3.41 13.69 -16.57
C ALA A 139 4.85 14.11 -16.89
N CYS A 140 5.83 13.84 -16.02
CA CYS A 140 7.24 14.10 -16.31
C CYS A 140 7.73 13.36 -17.57
N PHE A 141 7.32 12.10 -17.77
CA PHE A 141 7.64 11.35 -19.00
C PHE A 141 6.94 11.93 -20.24
N VAL A 142 5.70 12.39 -20.12
CA VAL A 142 5.00 13.08 -21.20
C VAL A 142 5.69 14.38 -21.58
N PHE A 143 6.10 15.19 -20.60
CA PHE A 143 6.85 16.42 -20.84
C PHE A 143 8.18 16.16 -21.52
N GLU A 144 8.90 15.11 -21.12
CA GLU A 144 10.14 14.70 -21.77
C GLU A 144 9.91 14.26 -23.22
N GLY A 145 8.84 13.49 -23.49
CA GLY A 145 8.45 13.12 -24.85
C GLY A 145 8.13 14.34 -25.73
N ILE A 146 7.41 15.34 -25.21
CA ILE A 146 7.13 16.59 -25.92
C ILE A 146 8.42 17.36 -26.21
N ARG A 147 9.33 17.43 -25.23
CA ARG A 147 10.63 18.09 -25.40
C ARG A 147 11.45 17.42 -26.50
N LYS A 148 11.55 16.07 -26.51
CA LYS A 148 12.24 15.30 -27.56
C LYS A 148 11.69 15.65 -28.94
N MET A 149 10.37 15.74 -29.08
CA MET A 149 9.70 16.16 -30.31
C MET A 149 10.07 17.59 -30.75
N GLN A 150 10.14 18.53 -29.81
CA GLN A 150 10.53 19.91 -30.11
C GLN A 150 12.01 20.05 -30.51
N THR A 151 12.87 19.16 -30.02
CA THR A 151 14.31 19.12 -30.38
C THR A 151 14.61 18.35 -31.66
N GLY A 152 13.59 17.87 -32.38
CA GLY A 152 13.74 17.16 -33.66
C GLY A 152 13.89 15.63 -33.54
N SER A 153 13.58 15.05 -32.37
CA SER A 153 13.50 13.59 -32.16
C SER A 153 12.04 13.12 -32.13
N HIS A 154 11.79 11.82 -31.96
CA HIS A 154 10.44 11.27 -31.92
C HIS A 154 9.78 11.48 -30.55
N PHE A 155 8.45 11.64 -30.52
CA PHE A 155 7.69 11.64 -29.28
C PHE A 155 7.66 10.22 -28.69
N ILE A 156 8.33 10.00 -27.56
CA ILE A 156 8.32 8.70 -26.87
C ILE A 156 8.21 8.88 -25.36
N THR A 157 7.32 8.12 -24.74
CA THR A 157 7.15 8.07 -23.28
C THR A 157 7.44 6.70 -22.71
N VAL A 158 7.01 5.66 -23.43
CA VAL A 158 7.27 4.25 -23.12
C VAL A 158 7.84 3.63 -24.36
N VAL A 159 8.91 2.86 -24.18
CA VAL A 159 9.61 2.22 -25.28
C VAL A 159 9.05 0.81 -25.48
N THR A 160 8.44 0.60 -26.63
CA THR A 160 7.89 -0.69 -27.07
C THR A 160 8.66 -1.21 -28.26
N TYR A 161 8.58 -2.53 -28.53
CA TYR A 161 9.32 -3.13 -29.64
C TYR A 161 8.97 -2.52 -31.01
N TRP A 162 7.69 -2.24 -31.23
CA TRP A 162 7.21 -1.43 -32.36
C TRP A 162 6.56 -0.15 -31.80
N PRO A 163 6.79 1.02 -32.41
CA PRO A 163 7.51 1.28 -33.64
C PRO A 163 9.02 1.33 -33.42
N PHE A 164 9.80 1.00 -34.46
CA PHE A 164 11.26 1.11 -34.40
C PHE A 164 11.69 2.56 -34.18
N PHE A 165 12.87 2.76 -33.62
CA PHE A 165 13.38 4.10 -33.27
C PHE A 165 13.33 5.04 -34.47
N GLU A 166 13.89 4.63 -35.61
CA GLU A 166 13.97 5.43 -36.85
C GLU A 166 12.65 5.56 -37.62
N ASP A 167 11.57 4.92 -37.18
CA ASP A 167 10.28 4.93 -37.90
C ASP A 167 9.50 6.24 -37.60
N ASP A 168 9.53 7.14 -38.57
CA ASP A 168 8.81 8.43 -38.59
C ASP A 168 7.45 8.37 -39.30
N SER A 169 7.01 7.18 -39.70
CA SER A 169 5.74 7.06 -40.41
C SER A 169 4.57 7.54 -39.53
N LEU A 170 3.54 8.10 -40.17
CA LEU A 170 2.33 8.56 -39.48
C LEU A 170 1.70 7.45 -38.58
N PRO A 171 1.64 6.17 -38.99
CA PRO A 171 1.24 5.07 -38.11
C PRO A 171 2.11 4.90 -36.87
N ALA A 172 3.44 5.04 -36.99
CA ALA A 172 4.36 4.94 -35.86
C ALA A 172 4.11 6.06 -34.84
N VAL A 173 3.96 7.30 -35.31
CA VAL A 173 3.64 8.45 -34.43
C VAL A 173 2.31 8.26 -33.70
N LEU A 174 1.25 7.87 -34.42
CA LEU A 174 -0.06 7.59 -33.81
C LEU A 174 0.03 6.48 -32.76
N PHE A 175 0.82 5.44 -33.02
CA PHE A 175 1.02 4.35 -32.07
C PHE A 175 1.78 4.80 -30.82
N ARG A 176 2.80 5.66 -30.93
CA ARG A 176 3.50 6.23 -29.76
C ARG A 176 2.54 7.03 -28.86
N PHE A 177 1.62 7.82 -29.42
CA PHE A 177 0.57 8.47 -28.64
C PHE A 177 -0.42 7.47 -28.02
N PHE A 178 -0.77 6.42 -28.75
CA PHE A 178 -1.63 5.36 -28.24
C PHE A 178 -0.98 4.62 -27.06
N THR A 179 0.32 4.29 -27.11
CA THR A 179 1.02 3.65 -25.99
C THR A 179 1.14 4.56 -24.78
N THR A 180 1.31 5.88 -24.95
CA THR A 180 1.22 6.85 -23.85
C THR A 180 -0.17 6.86 -23.21
N TRP A 181 -1.24 6.81 -24.01
CA TRP A 181 -2.60 6.73 -23.49
C TRP A 181 -2.82 5.42 -22.73
N VAL A 182 -2.35 4.30 -23.28
CA VAL A 182 -2.38 2.99 -22.61
C VAL A 182 -1.65 3.07 -21.28
N LEU A 183 -0.43 3.62 -21.20
CA LEU A 183 0.31 3.82 -19.96
C LEU A 183 -0.54 4.53 -18.89
N CYS A 184 -1.19 5.64 -19.24
CA CYS A 184 -2.04 6.40 -18.32
C CYS A 184 -3.20 5.57 -17.75
N VAL A 185 -3.77 4.70 -18.58
CA VAL A 185 -4.82 3.76 -18.21
C VAL A 185 -4.27 2.62 -17.33
N LEU A 186 -3.06 2.12 -17.62
CA LEU A 186 -2.40 1.06 -16.85
C LEU A 186 -2.03 1.49 -15.42
N MET A 187 -1.84 2.78 -15.17
CA MET A 187 -1.63 3.29 -13.82
C MET A 187 -2.87 3.15 -12.92
N VAL A 188 -4.08 3.12 -13.49
CA VAL A 188 -5.33 3.04 -12.72
C VAL A 188 -5.43 1.76 -11.87
N PRO A 189 -5.25 0.53 -12.41
CA PRO A 189 -5.28 -0.68 -11.60
C PRO A 189 -4.13 -0.77 -10.60
N MET A 190 -2.94 -0.27 -10.93
CA MET A 190 -1.81 -0.18 -10.00
C MET A 190 -2.20 0.66 -8.77
N ILE A 191 -2.67 1.89 -9.02
CA ILE A 191 -3.14 2.81 -7.98
C ILE A 191 -4.26 2.15 -7.17
N ALA A 192 -5.20 1.47 -7.83
CA ALA A 192 -6.32 0.83 -7.15
C ALA A 192 -5.87 -0.24 -6.14
N ILE A 193 -4.94 -1.12 -6.53
CA ILE A 193 -4.43 -2.18 -5.64
C ILE A 193 -3.54 -1.63 -4.55
N ASP A 194 -2.58 -0.78 -4.88
CA ASP A 194 -1.65 -0.25 -3.86
C ASP A 194 -2.40 0.66 -2.87
N SER A 195 -3.36 1.47 -3.34
CA SER A 195 -4.25 2.23 -2.45
C SER A 195 -5.12 1.33 -1.58
N PHE A 196 -5.55 0.17 -2.09
CA PHE A 196 -6.34 -0.78 -1.31
C PHE A 196 -5.55 -1.36 -0.14
N VAL A 197 -4.31 -1.80 -0.39
CA VAL A 197 -3.42 -2.30 0.66
C VAL A 197 -3.11 -1.19 1.66
N MET A 198 -2.76 0.00 1.19
CA MET A 198 -2.44 1.15 2.04
C MET A 198 -3.62 1.56 2.93
N VAL A 199 -4.84 1.67 2.39
CA VAL A 199 -6.04 1.96 3.20
C VAL A 199 -6.29 0.86 4.23
N THR A 200 -6.09 -0.41 3.87
CA THR A 200 -6.21 -1.55 4.79
C THR A 200 -5.23 -1.41 5.96
N LEU A 201 -3.96 -1.06 5.71
CA LEU A 201 -2.96 -0.81 6.76
C LEU A 201 -3.36 0.36 7.66
N ILE A 202 -3.84 1.46 7.06
CA ILE A 202 -4.30 2.63 7.82
C ILE A 202 -5.51 2.26 8.70
N MET A 203 -6.50 1.53 8.17
CA MET A 203 -7.64 1.04 8.96
C MET A 203 -7.19 0.14 10.10
N TYR A 204 -6.25 -0.78 9.84
CA TYR A 204 -5.72 -1.70 10.84
C TYR A 204 -5.01 -0.97 11.99
N LYS A 205 -4.19 0.04 11.68
CA LYS A 205 -3.60 0.95 12.67
C LYS A 205 -4.66 1.54 13.59
N TYR A 206 -5.76 2.04 13.02
CA TYR A 206 -6.81 2.68 13.79
C TYR A 206 -7.61 1.70 14.67
N LYS A 207 -7.64 0.42 14.34
CA LYS A 207 -8.22 -0.60 15.22
C LYS A 207 -7.42 -0.77 16.50
N PHE A 208 -6.09 -0.74 16.44
CA PHE A 208 -5.24 -0.72 17.65
C PHE A 208 -5.49 0.53 18.50
N ILE A 209 -5.59 1.69 17.86
CA ILE A 209 -5.90 2.95 18.56
C ILE A 209 -7.26 2.85 19.27
N THR A 210 -8.28 2.34 18.57
CA THR A 210 -9.64 2.17 19.12
C THR A 210 -9.63 1.24 20.33
N LEU A 211 -8.96 0.09 20.21
CA LEU A 211 -8.83 -0.85 21.31
C LEU A 211 -8.10 -0.24 22.51
N ARG A 212 -7.05 0.54 22.27
CA ARG A 212 -6.28 1.19 23.32
C ARG A 212 -7.15 2.11 24.16
N LEU A 213 -7.89 2.99 23.49
CA LEU A 213 -8.77 3.96 24.14
C LEU A 213 -9.93 3.28 24.85
N TYR A 214 -10.46 2.21 24.25
CA TYR A 214 -11.48 1.40 24.90
C TYR A 214 -10.97 0.90 26.26
N LEU A 215 -9.76 0.33 26.32
CA LEU A 215 -9.16 -0.15 27.56
C LEU A 215 -8.83 0.96 28.57
N GLU A 216 -8.42 2.13 28.09
CA GLU A 216 -8.20 3.32 28.93
C GLU A 216 -9.52 3.84 29.53
N ASN A 217 -10.58 3.91 28.73
CA ASN A 217 -11.90 4.36 29.15
C ASN A 217 -12.56 3.41 30.16
N LEU A 218 -12.25 2.11 30.14
CA LEU A 218 -12.74 1.16 31.17
C LEU A 218 -12.40 1.63 32.58
N ARG A 219 -11.22 2.24 32.77
CA ARG A 219 -10.81 2.76 34.06
C ARG A 219 -11.66 3.96 34.48
N GLU A 220 -11.86 4.91 33.58
CA GLU A 220 -12.65 6.11 33.85
C GLU A 220 -14.11 5.78 34.15
N GLU A 221 -14.69 4.83 33.42
CA GLU A 221 -16.04 4.34 33.66
C GLU A 221 -16.16 3.62 35.00
N PHE A 222 -15.15 2.82 35.36
CA PHE A 222 -15.10 2.18 36.68
C PHE A 222 -15.09 3.24 37.79
N ASP A 223 -14.19 4.22 37.72
CA ASP A 223 -14.06 5.26 38.74
C ASP A 223 -15.38 6.05 38.89
N LYS A 224 -16.00 6.48 37.78
CA LYS A 224 -17.31 7.18 37.78
C LYS A 224 -18.43 6.36 38.43
N ASN A 225 -18.53 5.07 38.10
CA ASN A 225 -19.58 4.20 38.65
C ASN A 225 -19.34 3.84 40.11
N ASN A 226 -18.08 3.77 40.54
CA ASN A 226 -17.72 3.52 41.93
C ASN A 226 -18.14 4.70 42.84
N TYR A 227 -17.93 5.95 42.39
CA TYR A 227 -18.43 7.14 43.10
C TYR A 227 -19.95 7.20 43.20
N ALA A 228 -20.67 6.57 42.28
CA ALA A 228 -22.14 6.48 42.30
C ALA A 228 -22.68 5.35 43.22
N ALA A 229 -21.84 4.80 44.12
CA ALA A 229 -22.16 3.74 45.09
C ALA A 229 -22.63 2.40 44.48
N ASN A 230 -22.26 2.11 43.22
CA ASN A 230 -22.62 0.89 42.50
C ASN A 230 -21.41 -0.04 42.29
N GLU A 231 -20.62 -0.27 43.35
CA GLU A 231 -19.31 -0.97 43.30
C GLU A 231 -19.38 -2.36 42.65
N GLU A 232 -20.35 -3.21 43.03
CA GLU A 232 -20.50 -4.56 42.46
C GLU A 232 -20.83 -4.53 40.97
N SER A 233 -21.69 -3.57 40.55
CA SER A 233 -22.01 -3.40 39.14
C SER A 233 -20.83 -2.84 38.35
N ALA A 234 -20.05 -1.93 38.94
CA ALA A 234 -18.85 -1.36 38.33
C ALA A 234 -17.78 -2.44 38.11
N ALA A 235 -17.56 -3.29 39.13
CA ALA A 235 -16.68 -4.44 39.08
C ALA A 235 -17.05 -5.43 37.96
N LYS A 236 -18.33 -5.80 37.84
CA LYS A 236 -18.82 -6.71 36.79
C LYS A 236 -18.64 -6.11 35.39
N LYS A 237 -18.92 -4.81 35.22
CA LYS A 237 -18.71 -4.11 33.94
C LYS A 237 -17.24 -4.07 33.55
N LEU A 238 -16.36 -3.71 34.50
CA LEU A 238 -14.90 -3.73 34.27
C LEU A 238 -14.41 -5.13 33.87
N GLN A 239 -14.88 -6.17 34.57
CA GLN A 239 -14.55 -7.56 34.24
C GLN A 239 -14.97 -7.94 32.82
N SER A 240 -16.22 -7.71 32.46
CA SER A 240 -16.76 -8.03 31.13
C SER A 240 -16.02 -7.24 30.05
N GLY A 241 -15.82 -5.94 30.27
CA GLY A 241 -15.17 -5.06 29.32
C GLY A 241 -13.70 -5.44 29.09
N LEU A 242 -12.98 -5.87 30.13
CA LEU A 242 -11.61 -6.36 30.04
C LEU A 242 -11.51 -7.65 29.23
N ILE A 243 -12.41 -8.62 29.48
CA ILE A 243 -12.47 -9.87 28.70
C ILE A 243 -12.72 -9.55 27.22
N GLU A 244 -13.66 -8.64 26.95
CA GLU A 244 -13.96 -8.19 25.60
C GLU A 244 -12.76 -7.51 24.92
N GLY A 245 -12.04 -6.64 25.63
CA GLY A 245 -10.80 -6.02 25.15
C GLY A 245 -9.72 -7.04 24.80
N ILE A 246 -9.55 -8.09 25.62
CA ILE A 246 -8.58 -9.17 25.35
C ILE A 246 -9.00 -10.00 24.14
N VAL A 247 -10.30 -10.25 23.95
CA VAL A 247 -10.82 -10.92 22.75
C VAL A 247 -10.56 -10.06 21.51
N MET A 248 -10.84 -8.76 21.58
CA MET A 248 -10.54 -7.82 20.48
C MET A 248 -9.04 -7.80 20.17
N HIS A 249 -8.16 -7.78 21.17
CA HIS A 249 -6.71 -7.86 20.97
C HIS A 249 -6.30 -9.13 20.22
N ARG A 250 -6.80 -10.30 20.65
CA ARG A 250 -6.54 -11.57 19.99
C ARG A 250 -7.01 -11.56 18.53
N ASP A 251 -8.17 -10.98 18.28
CA ASP A 251 -8.74 -10.92 16.94
C ASP A 251 -7.96 -9.95 16.04
N LEU A 252 -7.39 -8.87 16.57
CA LEU A 252 -6.44 -8.01 15.84
C LEU A 252 -5.15 -8.76 15.49
N ILE A 253 -4.55 -9.50 16.43
CA ILE A 253 -3.37 -10.34 16.11
C ILE A 253 -3.68 -11.35 15.01
N ARG A 254 -4.89 -11.93 14.98
CA ARG A 254 -5.31 -12.82 13.89
C ARG A 254 -5.45 -12.05 12.57
N LEU A 255 -6.01 -10.85 12.63
CA LEU A 255 -6.20 -9.99 11.47
C LEU A 255 -4.87 -9.64 10.78
N SER A 256 -3.76 -9.46 11.52
CA SER A 256 -2.45 -9.24 10.89
C SER A 256 -2.01 -10.40 10.00
N ASN A 257 -2.29 -11.64 10.42
CA ASN A 257 -1.97 -12.83 9.62
C ASN A 257 -2.84 -12.90 8.36
N ASP A 258 -4.09 -12.46 8.44
CA ASP A 258 -4.99 -12.37 7.28
C ASP A 258 -4.53 -11.28 6.30
N ILE A 259 -4.03 -10.15 6.81
CA ILE A 259 -3.41 -9.09 5.99
C ILE A 259 -2.15 -9.62 5.30
N ASP A 260 -1.26 -10.31 6.02
CA ASP A 260 -0.06 -10.91 5.43
C ASP A 260 -0.39 -11.95 4.36
N ARG A 261 -1.38 -12.82 4.59
CA ARG A 261 -1.83 -13.80 3.59
C ARG A 261 -2.47 -13.17 2.37
N SER A 262 -3.19 -12.06 2.55
CA SER A 262 -3.91 -11.39 1.45
C SER A 262 -3.01 -10.46 0.64
N PHE A 263 -2.12 -9.73 1.30
CA PHE A 263 -1.36 -8.62 0.71
C PHE A 263 0.15 -8.69 0.93
N GLY A 264 0.68 -9.73 1.60
CA GLY A 264 2.11 -9.89 1.89
C GLY A 264 2.97 -9.85 0.62
N THR A 265 2.55 -10.53 -0.45
CA THR A 265 3.22 -10.48 -1.76
C THR A 265 3.21 -9.07 -2.35
N VAL A 266 2.09 -8.35 -2.28
CA VAL A 266 1.97 -6.98 -2.81
C VAL A 266 2.89 -6.03 -2.08
N MET A 267 2.89 -6.06 -0.75
CA MET A 267 3.78 -5.24 0.08
C MET A 267 5.24 -5.54 -0.21
N ALA A 268 5.59 -6.81 -0.39
CA ALA A 268 6.97 -7.19 -0.66
C ALA A 268 7.44 -6.76 -2.04
N LEU A 269 6.62 -6.98 -3.07
CA LEU A 269 6.87 -6.51 -4.42
C LEU A 269 6.95 -4.99 -4.49
N GLN A 270 6.17 -4.26 -3.68
CA GLN A 270 6.27 -2.80 -3.59
C GLN A 270 7.64 -2.35 -3.07
N VAL A 271 8.20 -3.02 -2.06
CA VAL A 271 9.54 -2.72 -1.57
C VAL A 271 10.58 -3.02 -2.65
N CYS A 272 10.57 -4.23 -3.22
CA CYS A 272 11.53 -4.63 -4.25
C CYS A 272 11.51 -3.71 -5.46
N LEU A 273 10.31 -3.36 -5.94
CA LEU A 273 10.10 -2.43 -7.05
C LEU A 273 10.70 -1.06 -6.72
N SER A 274 10.30 -0.46 -5.60
CA SER A 274 10.70 0.90 -5.26
C SER A 274 12.21 1.00 -5.01
N SER A 275 12.80 0.05 -4.29
CA SER A 275 14.24 0.04 -4.02
C SER A 275 15.05 -0.31 -5.26
N GLY A 276 14.63 -1.33 -6.00
CA GLY A 276 15.35 -1.80 -7.19
C GLY A 276 15.37 -0.75 -8.30
N SER A 277 14.21 -0.15 -8.59
CA SER A 277 14.11 0.93 -9.57
C SER A 277 14.88 2.18 -9.12
N ALA A 278 14.81 2.58 -7.84
CA ALA A 278 15.56 3.73 -7.35
C ALA A 278 17.09 3.54 -7.50
N VAL A 279 17.61 2.35 -7.17
CA VAL A 279 19.04 2.04 -7.35
C VAL A 279 19.42 2.07 -8.83
N SER A 280 18.61 1.43 -9.71
CA SER A 280 18.87 1.40 -11.16
C SER A 280 18.94 2.81 -11.76
N LEU A 281 18.00 3.67 -11.38
CA LEU A 281 17.91 5.05 -11.87
C LEU A 281 19.06 5.94 -11.37
N LEU A 282 19.45 5.79 -10.10
CA LEU A 282 20.59 6.53 -9.57
C LEU A 282 21.90 6.04 -10.19
N LEU A 283 22.03 4.75 -10.46
CA LEU A 283 23.17 4.21 -11.17
C LEU A 283 23.26 4.78 -12.59
N GLN A 284 22.13 4.97 -13.27
CA GLN A 284 22.12 5.68 -14.56
C GLN A 284 22.70 7.09 -14.44
N ILE A 285 22.36 7.84 -13.38
CA ILE A 285 22.95 9.17 -13.13
C ILE A 285 24.46 9.06 -12.92
N ALA A 286 24.92 8.10 -12.12
CA ALA A 286 26.34 7.94 -11.83
C ALA A 286 27.18 7.48 -13.03
N LEU A 287 26.58 6.70 -13.94
CA LEU A 287 27.29 6.09 -15.07
C LEU A 287 27.25 6.91 -16.36
N SER A 288 26.26 7.78 -16.53
CA SER A 288 26.09 8.53 -17.78
C SER A 288 27.04 9.73 -17.83
N LYS A 289 27.79 9.87 -18.93
CA LYS A 289 28.73 10.98 -19.14
C LYS A 289 28.06 12.24 -19.70
N ASP A 290 26.97 12.09 -20.46
CA ASP A 290 26.29 13.17 -21.19
C ASP A 290 24.79 13.25 -20.84
N LEU A 291 24.45 13.33 -19.54
CA LEU A 291 23.07 13.56 -19.10
C LEU A 291 22.67 15.03 -19.27
N THR A 292 21.65 15.28 -20.10
CA THR A 292 21.04 16.62 -20.13
C THR A 292 20.43 16.96 -18.76
N PHE A 293 20.47 18.24 -18.39
CA PHE A 293 19.90 18.71 -17.12
C PHE A 293 18.43 18.28 -16.94
N VAL A 294 17.64 18.32 -18.02
CA VAL A 294 16.22 17.94 -17.98
C VAL A 294 16.04 16.43 -17.76
N ALA A 295 16.82 15.59 -18.43
CA ALA A 295 16.80 14.14 -18.22
C ALA A 295 17.22 13.77 -16.79
N GLY A 296 18.24 14.43 -16.24
CA GLY A 296 18.65 14.26 -14.84
C GLY A 296 17.53 14.63 -13.85
N MET A 297 16.86 15.78 -14.06
CA MET A 297 15.72 16.20 -13.24
C MET A 297 14.55 15.21 -13.30
N LYS A 298 14.23 14.68 -14.48
CA LYS A 298 13.21 13.62 -14.66
C LYS A 298 13.51 12.42 -13.75
N ILE A 299 14.75 11.94 -13.79
CA ILE A 299 15.19 10.78 -13.01
C ILE A 299 15.11 11.08 -11.50
N ILE A 300 15.58 12.25 -11.05
CA ILE A 300 15.53 12.64 -9.64
C ILE A 300 14.09 12.71 -9.14
N PHE A 301 13.18 13.36 -9.88
CA PHE A 301 11.77 13.41 -9.51
C PHE A 301 11.14 12.02 -9.44
N PHE A 302 11.52 11.11 -10.35
CA PHE A 302 11.02 9.74 -10.32
C PHE A 302 11.55 8.97 -9.11
N VAL A 303 12.83 9.11 -8.76
CA VAL A 303 13.43 8.52 -7.54
C VAL A 303 12.75 9.05 -6.28
N ILE A 304 12.50 10.36 -6.20
CA ILE A 304 11.76 10.97 -5.07
C ILE A 304 10.35 10.39 -4.98
N ALA A 305 9.64 10.25 -6.11
CA ALA A 305 8.33 9.63 -6.15
C ALA A 305 8.38 8.18 -5.65
N LEU A 306 9.34 7.36 -6.11
CA LEU A 306 9.51 5.98 -5.65
C LEU A 306 9.73 5.89 -4.13
N PHE A 307 10.62 6.70 -3.57
CA PHE A 307 10.83 6.73 -2.12
C PHE A 307 9.61 7.25 -1.36
N PHE A 308 8.89 8.21 -1.91
CA PHE A 308 7.66 8.70 -1.31
C PHE A 308 6.58 7.60 -1.27
N LEU A 309 6.37 6.89 -2.38
CA LEU A 309 5.46 5.74 -2.45
C LEU A 309 5.89 4.65 -1.46
N LEU A 310 7.19 4.38 -1.35
CA LEU A 310 7.74 3.42 -0.39
C LEU A 310 7.48 3.84 1.06
N ALA A 311 7.68 5.13 1.39
CA ALA A 311 7.42 5.70 2.70
C ALA A 311 5.95 5.57 3.09
N LEU A 312 5.01 5.84 2.16
CA LEU A 312 3.58 5.66 2.42
C LEU A 312 3.24 4.23 2.88
N PHE A 313 3.94 3.21 2.41
CA PHE A 313 3.73 1.83 2.88
C PHE A 313 4.44 1.55 4.21
N LEU A 314 5.75 1.78 4.28
CA LEU A 314 6.58 1.40 5.42
C LEU A 314 6.29 2.23 6.67
N CYS A 315 5.99 3.53 6.52
CA CYS A 315 5.64 4.37 7.66
C CYS A 315 4.28 3.97 8.23
N ASN A 316 3.27 3.73 7.39
CA ASN A 316 1.96 3.27 7.88
C ASN A 316 2.05 1.88 8.54
N ALA A 317 2.89 0.97 8.03
CA ALA A 317 3.18 -0.33 8.68
C ALA A 317 3.98 -0.19 9.99
N GLY A 318 4.97 0.71 10.02
CA GLY A 318 5.74 1.04 11.22
C GLY A 318 4.86 1.60 12.33
N GLU A 319 3.90 2.45 11.97
CA GLU A 319 2.95 3.02 12.91
C GLU A 319 2.05 1.96 13.55
N ILE A 320 1.64 0.93 12.80
CA ILE A 320 0.91 -0.21 13.38
C ILE A 320 1.73 -0.87 14.50
N THR A 321 3.01 -1.11 14.24
CA THR A 321 3.94 -1.71 15.23
C THR A 321 4.02 -0.86 16.48
N TYR A 322 4.14 0.47 16.32
CA TYR A 322 4.19 1.41 17.43
C TYR A 322 2.88 1.46 18.23
N GLN A 323 1.73 1.56 17.56
CA GLN A 323 0.43 1.58 18.24
C GLN A 323 0.16 0.25 18.97
N ALA A 324 0.61 -0.89 18.40
CA ALA A 324 0.52 -2.19 19.05
C ALA A 324 1.42 -2.29 20.30
N SER A 325 2.62 -1.69 20.31
CA SER A 325 3.51 -1.75 21.48
C SER A 325 2.96 -0.99 22.69
N LEU A 326 2.22 0.11 22.44
CA LEU A 326 1.56 0.89 23.50
C LEU A 326 0.38 0.15 24.15
N LEU A 327 -0.14 -0.89 23.50
CA LEU A 327 -1.33 -1.60 23.98
C LEU A 327 -1.07 -2.31 25.32
N SER A 328 0.16 -2.76 25.58
CA SER A 328 0.54 -3.37 26.85
C SER A 328 0.26 -2.44 28.04
N ASP A 329 0.59 -1.15 27.88
CA ASP A 329 0.41 -0.16 28.94
C ASP A 329 -1.08 0.07 29.21
N SER A 330 -1.89 0.20 28.17
CA SER A 330 -3.33 0.41 28.32
C SER A 330 -4.05 -0.82 28.89
N ILE A 331 -3.59 -2.05 28.59
CA ILE A 331 -4.07 -3.26 29.28
C ILE A 331 -3.66 -3.21 30.76
N PHE A 332 -2.42 -2.81 31.07
CA PHE A 332 -1.95 -2.76 32.46
C PHE A 332 -2.67 -1.70 33.30
N TYR A 333 -2.95 -0.53 32.72
CA TYR A 333 -3.60 0.61 33.39
C TYR A 333 -5.13 0.61 33.29
N CYS A 334 -5.77 -0.41 32.72
CA CYS A 334 -7.24 -0.49 32.60
C CYS A 334 -8.02 -0.54 33.94
N GLY A 335 -7.33 -0.59 35.09
CA GLY A 335 -7.95 -0.56 36.40
C GLY A 335 -8.26 -1.92 37.03
N TRP A 336 -7.79 -3.03 36.43
CA TRP A 336 -8.00 -4.40 36.93
C TRP A 336 -7.57 -4.63 38.39
N HIS A 337 -6.67 -3.80 38.94
CA HIS A 337 -6.21 -3.89 40.32
C HIS A 337 -7.17 -3.25 41.34
N ALA A 338 -8.08 -2.37 40.91
CA ALA A 338 -8.96 -1.61 41.81
C ALA A 338 -10.21 -2.36 42.27
N CYS A 339 -10.42 -3.57 41.77
CA CYS A 339 -11.47 -4.47 42.23
C CYS A 339 -10.83 -5.76 42.76
N PRO A 340 -11.40 -6.43 43.78
CA PRO A 340 -11.05 -7.79 44.16
C PRO A 340 -11.43 -8.79 43.05
N MET A 341 -10.71 -8.75 41.94
CA MET A 341 -10.91 -9.66 40.81
C MET A 341 -10.38 -11.06 41.12
N GLY A 342 -11.10 -12.08 40.64
CA GLY A 342 -10.68 -13.47 40.76
C GLY A 342 -9.28 -13.72 40.19
N ARG A 343 -8.56 -14.69 40.78
CA ARG A 343 -7.17 -15.02 40.38
C ARG A 343 -7.02 -15.29 38.88
N ASP A 344 -8.03 -15.89 38.26
CA ASP A 344 -8.00 -16.24 36.84
C ASP A 344 -7.99 -15.01 35.94
N LEU A 345 -8.72 -13.96 36.29
CA LEU A 345 -8.76 -12.72 35.51
C LEU A 345 -7.44 -11.95 35.63
N ARG A 346 -6.82 -11.93 36.82
CA ARG A 346 -5.48 -11.34 37.02
C ARG A 346 -4.44 -12.06 36.16
N ARG A 347 -4.50 -13.40 36.10
CA ARG A 347 -3.64 -14.19 35.20
C ARG A 347 -3.89 -13.85 33.74
N LEU A 348 -5.16 -13.71 33.34
CA LEU A 348 -5.53 -13.36 31.97
C LEU A 348 -4.97 -12.00 31.56
N VAL A 349 -5.03 -10.99 32.44
CA VAL A 349 -4.41 -9.67 32.20
C VAL A 349 -2.91 -9.78 32.02
N LEU A 350 -2.22 -10.49 32.91
CA LEU A 350 -0.77 -10.66 32.81
C LEU A 350 -0.37 -11.36 31.52
N MET A 351 -1.12 -12.39 31.10
CA MET A 351 -0.92 -13.06 29.80
C MET A 351 -1.18 -12.11 28.63
N ALA A 352 -2.22 -11.27 28.71
CA ALA A 352 -2.54 -10.30 27.69
C ALA A 352 -1.46 -9.21 27.57
N CYS A 353 -0.95 -8.68 28.69
CA CYS A 353 0.19 -7.76 28.72
C CYS A 353 1.43 -8.42 28.10
N ALA A 354 1.80 -9.62 28.54
CA ALA A 354 2.96 -10.34 28.00
C ALA A 354 2.83 -10.62 26.49
N SER A 355 1.59 -10.86 26.01
CA SER A 355 1.32 -10.98 24.58
C SER A 355 1.43 -9.66 23.83
N ALA A 356 0.97 -8.54 24.40
CA ALA A 356 1.04 -7.21 23.80
C ALA A 356 2.46 -6.63 23.79
N GLN A 357 3.31 -7.01 24.75
CA GLN A 357 4.72 -6.64 24.80
C GLN A 357 5.54 -7.23 23.65
N ARG A 358 5.04 -8.29 22.99
CA ARG A 358 5.66 -8.82 21.77
C ARG A 358 5.26 -7.91 20.61
N PRO A 359 6.19 -7.14 20.02
CA PRO A 359 5.85 -6.17 19.00
C PRO A 359 5.24 -6.87 17.78
N LEU A 360 4.06 -6.42 17.39
CA LEU A 360 3.41 -6.88 16.17
C LEU A 360 4.10 -6.24 14.97
N VAL A 361 5.06 -6.95 14.37
CA VAL A 361 5.78 -6.50 13.19
C VAL A 361 5.18 -7.11 11.94
N MET A 362 4.64 -6.26 11.05
CA MET A 362 4.21 -6.68 9.72
C MET A 362 5.43 -7.12 8.90
N LYS A 363 5.33 -8.25 8.20
CA LYS A 363 6.41 -8.80 7.39
C LYS A 363 6.02 -8.89 5.92
N ALA A 364 7.01 -8.79 5.06
CA ALA A 364 6.96 -9.03 3.62
C ALA A 364 7.82 -10.27 3.31
N PHE A 365 7.33 -11.18 2.46
CA PHE A 365 7.94 -12.51 2.22
C PHE A 365 8.28 -13.29 3.50
N LYS A 366 7.59 -13.02 4.63
CA LYS A 366 7.92 -13.54 5.97
C LYS A 366 9.33 -13.21 6.50
N MET A 367 10.15 -12.47 5.76
CA MET A 367 11.55 -12.17 6.08
C MET A 367 11.77 -10.67 6.32
N LEU A 368 11.28 -9.82 5.41
CA LEU A 368 11.49 -8.38 5.46
C LEU A 368 10.51 -7.74 6.43
N GLN A 369 11.01 -7.09 7.48
CA GLN A 369 10.17 -6.35 8.41
C GLN A 369 9.73 -5.02 7.80
N LEU A 370 8.44 -4.70 7.85
CA LEU A 370 7.89 -3.45 7.35
C LEU A 370 7.89 -2.41 8.47
N THR A 371 9.02 -1.71 8.63
CA THR A 371 9.24 -0.74 9.72
C THR A 371 9.83 0.57 9.20
N TYR A 372 9.78 1.61 10.03
CA TYR A 372 10.53 2.86 9.81
C TYR A 372 12.03 2.63 9.60
N GLY A 373 12.61 1.68 10.35
CA GLY A 373 14.02 1.31 10.23
C GLY A 373 14.35 0.74 8.85
N THR A 374 13.48 -0.14 8.32
CA THR A 374 13.66 -0.70 6.98
C THR A 374 13.64 0.38 5.89
N PHE A 375 12.75 1.37 5.99
CA PHE A 375 12.73 2.51 5.06
C PHE A 375 14.07 3.27 5.08
N LEU A 376 14.56 3.64 6.28
CA LEU A 376 15.84 4.34 6.42
C LEU A 376 17.01 3.52 5.88
N THR A 377 17.02 2.21 6.13
CA THR A 377 18.03 1.30 5.59
C THR A 377 17.99 1.27 4.06
N VAL A 378 16.83 1.17 3.43
CA VAL A 378 16.72 1.18 1.96
C VAL A 378 17.25 2.49 1.37
N VAL A 379 16.86 3.64 1.94
CA VAL A 379 17.34 4.96 1.46
C VAL A 379 18.85 5.08 1.61
N ARG A 380 19.40 4.72 2.77
CA ARG A 380 20.85 4.77 3.03
C ARG A 380 21.63 3.84 2.12
N SER A 381 21.19 2.58 1.97
CA SER A 381 21.85 1.62 1.10
C SER A 381 21.83 2.08 -0.36
N THR A 382 20.71 2.64 -0.82
CA THR A 382 20.59 3.17 -2.18
C THR A 382 21.56 4.34 -2.42
N TYR A 383 21.67 5.27 -1.47
CA TYR A 383 22.64 6.37 -1.54
C TYR A 383 24.09 5.87 -1.48
N SER A 384 24.41 4.91 -0.62
CA SER A 384 25.77 4.35 -0.53
C SER A 384 26.20 3.70 -1.84
N VAL A 385 25.30 2.96 -2.51
CA VAL A 385 25.57 2.38 -3.84
C VAL A 385 25.81 3.49 -4.85
N PHE A 386 24.94 4.50 -4.91
CA PHE A 386 25.11 5.64 -5.80
C PHE A 386 26.46 6.35 -5.60
N ALA A 387 26.79 6.71 -4.35
CA ALA A 387 28.03 7.41 -4.03
C ALA A 387 29.28 6.61 -4.40
N LEU A 388 29.26 5.27 -4.22
CA LEU A 388 30.35 4.39 -4.61
C LEU A 388 30.61 4.44 -6.12
N PHE A 389 29.56 4.25 -6.93
CA PHE A 389 29.70 4.24 -8.39
C PHE A 389 30.03 5.62 -8.93
N TYR A 390 29.44 6.67 -8.35
CA TYR A 390 29.74 8.04 -8.72
C TYR A 390 31.24 8.37 -8.48
N ALA A 391 31.78 8.01 -7.31
CA ALA A 391 33.19 8.24 -6.99
C ALA A 391 34.18 7.39 -7.80
N GLN A 392 33.75 6.28 -8.41
CA GLN A 392 34.58 5.46 -9.30
C GLN A 392 34.63 5.99 -10.74
N ASN A 393 33.67 6.85 -11.10
CA ASN A 393 33.51 7.38 -12.45
C ASN A 393 34.05 8.81 -12.61
N GLU A 394 34.34 9.49 -11.49
CA GLU A 394 35.28 10.63 -11.43
C GLU A 394 36.74 10.13 -11.47
#